data_AF-A0A6A4S307-F1
#
_entry.id   AF-A0A6A4S307-F1
#
_cell.length_a   1.000
_cell.length_b   1.000
_cell.length_c   1.000
_cell.angle_alpha   90.00
_cell.angle_beta   90.00
_cell.angle_gamma   90.00
#
_symmetry.space_group_name_H-M   'P 1'
#
loop_
_entity.id
_entity.type
_entity.pdbx_description
1 polymer ?
#
loop_
_entity_poly.entity_id
_entity_poly.type
_entity_poly.pdbx_seq_one_letter_code
_entity_poly.pdbx_strand_id
1 'polypeptide(L)'
;MLNNYGVSQCNAKLQELLDYTNNPAGKPERTIQDVVGEMFLVFHHRAQLQATERQSQIARLQSENSSLQCENSNLQSENYDLRHEVQHAQTELDRTQGECEIMFPGL
;
A
#
# COMPACT_ATOMS: atom_id res chain seq x y z
N MET A 1 -0.37 -31.55 -6.98
CA MET A 1 -1.16 -30.82 -7.99
C MET A 1 -1.71 -29.47 -7.51
N LEU A 2 -1.83 -29.20 -6.20
CA LEU A 2 -2.32 -27.91 -5.68
C LEU A 2 -1.40 -26.71 -5.98
N ASN A 3 -0.10 -26.94 -6.16
CA ASN A 3 0.89 -25.88 -6.40
C ASN A 3 0.61 -24.99 -7.62
N ASN A 4 -0.20 -25.46 -8.57
CA ASN A 4 -0.57 -24.70 -9.78
C ASN A 4 -1.91 -23.95 -9.63
N TYR A 5 -2.58 -24.08 -8.48
CA TYR A 5 -3.84 -23.38 -8.24
C TYR A 5 -3.55 -21.98 -7.71
N GLY A 6 -4.16 -20.99 -8.33
CA GLY A 6 -4.44 -19.68 -7.78
C GLY A 6 -5.75 -19.66 -6.96
N VAL A 7 -6.11 -18.49 -6.45
CA VAL A 7 -7.25 -18.31 -5.53
C VAL A 7 -8.58 -18.71 -6.18
N SER A 8 -8.81 -18.34 -7.45
CA SER A 8 -10.05 -18.66 -8.18
C SER A 8 -10.21 -20.17 -8.39
N GLN A 9 -9.13 -20.88 -8.73
CA GLN A 9 -9.14 -22.33 -8.90
C GLN A 9 -9.38 -23.03 -7.55
N CYS A 10 -8.81 -22.51 -6.46
CA CYS A 10 -9.12 -23.02 -5.12
C CYS A 10 -10.61 -22.83 -4.77
N ASN A 11 -11.20 -21.68 -5.10
CA ASN A 11 -12.62 -21.42 -4.88
C ASN A 11 -13.50 -22.38 -5.66
N ALA A 12 -13.22 -22.57 -6.96
CA ALA A 12 -13.94 -23.51 -7.80
C ALA A 12 -13.85 -24.95 -7.25
N LYS A 13 -12.67 -25.37 -6.80
CA LYS A 13 -12.49 -26.71 -6.25
C LYS A 13 -13.19 -26.91 -4.90
N LEU A 14 -13.15 -25.90 -4.02
CA LEU A 14 -13.91 -25.95 -2.77
C LEU A 14 -15.42 -26.03 -3.03
N GLN A 15 -15.91 -25.29 -4.02
CA GLN A 15 -17.32 -25.36 -4.41
C GLN A 15 -17.67 -26.75 -4.97
N GLU A 16 -16.84 -27.33 -5.84
CA GLU A 16 -17.01 -28.69 -6.36
C GLU A 16 -17.10 -29.73 -5.22
N LEU A 17 -16.23 -29.62 -4.21
CA LEU A 17 -16.22 -30.52 -3.05
C LEU A 17 -17.46 -30.33 -2.17
N LEU A 18 -17.91 -29.09 -1.97
CA LEU A 18 -19.17 -28.80 -1.27
C LEU A 18 -20.38 -29.40 -2.03
N ASP A 19 -20.43 -29.21 -3.35
CA ASP A 19 -21.49 -29.77 -4.19
C ASP A 19 -21.47 -31.30 -4.19
N TYR A 20 -20.29 -31.93 -4.09
CA TYR A 20 -20.16 -33.36 -3.86
C TYR A 20 -20.80 -33.78 -2.53
N THR A 21 -20.51 -33.08 -1.43
CA THR A 21 -21.10 -33.40 -0.12
C THR A 21 -22.61 -33.28 -0.08
N ASN A 22 -23.19 -32.33 -0.84
CA ASN A 22 -24.63 -32.12 -0.89
C ASN A 22 -25.35 -33.15 -1.77
N ASN A 23 -24.73 -33.58 -2.88
CA ASN A 23 -25.28 -34.61 -3.75
C ASN A 23 -24.16 -35.42 -4.44
N PRO A 24 -23.82 -36.61 -3.90
CA PRO A 24 -22.81 -37.48 -4.48
C PRO A 24 -23.36 -38.40 -5.59
N ALA A 25 -24.68 -38.41 -5.85
CA ALA A 25 -25.29 -39.32 -6.81
C ALA A 25 -24.69 -39.15 -8.22
N GLY A 26 -24.29 -40.27 -8.84
CA GLY A 26 -23.68 -40.27 -10.18
C GLY A 26 -22.21 -39.83 -10.24
N LYS A 27 -21.59 -39.53 -9.10
CA LYS A 27 -20.15 -39.22 -8.99
C LYS A 27 -19.38 -40.44 -8.45
N PRO A 28 -18.06 -40.53 -8.68
CA PRO A 28 -17.24 -41.58 -8.09
C PRO A 28 -17.38 -41.62 -6.57
N GLU A 29 -17.39 -42.82 -5.99
CA GLU A 29 -17.45 -43.00 -4.55
C GLU A 29 -16.16 -42.48 -3.90
N ARG A 30 -16.29 -41.66 -2.86
CA ARG A 30 -15.17 -41.07 -2.11
C ARG A 30 -15.45 -41.28 -0.63
N THR A 31 -14.40 -41.53 0.15
CA THR A 31 -14.57 -41.58 1.60
C THR A 31 -14.78 -40.16 2.14
N ILE A 32 -15.42 -40.05 3.31
CA ILE A 32 -15.54 -38.78 4.03
C ILE A 32 -14.15 -38.16 4.26
N GLN A 33 -13.16 -39.01 4.58
CA GLN A 33 -11.79 -38.59 4.83
C GLN A 33 -11.13 -37.99 3.57
N ASP A 34 -11.39 -38.55 2.39
CA ASP A 34 -10.86 -38.01 1.13
C ASP A 34 -11.42 -36.62 0.83
N VAL A 35 -12.74 -36.45 0.97
CA VAL A 35 -13.41 -35.18 0.67
C VAL A 35 -12.97 -34.10 1.66
N VAL A 36 -13.02 -34.40 2.97
CA VAL A 36 -12.64 -33.44 4.01
C VAL A 36 -11.14 -33.14 3.96
N GLY A 37 -10.30 -34.15 3.72
CA GLY A 37 -8.85 -33.99 3.56
C GLY A 37 -8.50 -33.09 2.38
N GLU A 38 -9.14 -33.31 1.22
CA GLU A 38 -8.93 -32.46 0.04
C GLU A 38 -9.44 -31.03 0.29
N MET A 39 -10.62 -30.86 0.91
CA MET A 39 -11.14 -29.53 1.28
C MET A 39 -10.17 -28.79 2.19
N PHE A 40 -9.62 -29.46 3.21
CA PHE A 40 -8.63 -28.87 4.12
C PHE A 40 -7.40 -28.38 3.37
N LEU A 41 -6.83 -29.23 2.50
CA LEU A 41 -5.64 -28.89 1.73
C LEU A 41 -5.88 -27.72 0.77
N VAL A 42 -7.02 -27.69 0.07
CA VAL A 42 -7.37 -26.58 -0.84
C VAL A 42 -7.62 -25.30 -0.06
N PHE A 43 -8.32 -25.37 1.08
CA PHE A 43 -8.56 -24.22 1.93
C PHE A 43 -7.25 -23.63 2.48
N HIS A 44 -6.35 -24.49 2.96
CA HIS A 44 -5.05 -24.09 3.48
C HIS A 44 -4.20 -23.42 2.39
N HIS A 45 -4.10 -24.04 1.21
CA HIS A 45 -3.36 -23.47 0.07
C HIS A 45 -3.92 -22.10 -0.33
N ARG A 46 -5.25 -21.96 -0.43
CA ARG A 46 -5.89 -20.66 -0.71
C ARG A 46 -5.53 -19.60 0.33
N ALA A 47 -5.58 -19.97 1.62
CA ALA A 47 -5.23 -19.05 2.70
C ALA A 47 -3.77 -18.59 2.61
N GLN A 48 -2.84 -19.49 2.25
CA GLN A 48 -1.42 -19.15 2.03
C GLN A 48 -1.22 -18.19 0.85
N LEU A 49 -1.93 -18.40 -0.27
CA LEU A 49 -1.89 -17.48 -1.41
C LEU A 49 -2.36 -16.08 -1.03
N GLN A 50 -3.51 -16.00 -0.35
CA GLN A 50 -4.07 -14.72 0.12
C GLN A 50 -3.18 -14.04 1.18
N ALA A 51 -2.48 -14.81 2.01
CA ALA A 51 -1.51 -14.26 2.95
C ALA A 51 -0.31 -13.67 2.21
N THR A 52 0.24 -14.38 1.23
CA THR A 52 1.37 -13.93 0.40
C THR A 52 1.04 -12.66 -0.38
N GLU A 53 -0.15 -12.61 -0.99
CA GLU A 53 -0.63 -11.44 -1.73
C GLU A 53 -0.76 -10.22 -0.81
N ARG A 54 -1.42 -10.38 0.35
CA ARG A 54 -1.54 -9.31 1.35
C ARG A 54 -0.18 -8.85 1.88
N GLN A 55 0.74 -9.78 2.14
CA GLN A 55 2.09 -9.44 2.60
C GLN A 55 2.84 -8.61 1.55
N SER A 56 2.69 -8.96 0.28
CA SER A 56 3.29 -8.21 -0.84
C SER A 56 2.69 -6.81 -0.96
N GLN A 57 1.36 -6.68 -0.75
CA GLN A 57 0.69 -5.39 -0.76
C GLN A 57 1.11 -4.51 0.42
N ILE A 58 1.23 -5.08 1.62
CA ILE A 58 1.73 -4.38 2.81
C ILE A 58 3.14 -3.85 2.56
N ALA A 59 4.04 -4.67 2.01
CA ALA A 59 5.41 -4.26 1.71
C ALA A 59 5.46 -3.09 0.70
N ARG A 60 4.61 -3.12 -0.34
CA ARG A 60 4.49 -2.02 -1.31
C ARG A 60 4.02 -0.72 -0.64
N LEU A 61 2.95 -0.79 0.15
CA LEU A 61 2.41 0.38 0.86
C LEU A 61 3.41 0.95 1.88
N GLN A 62 4.19 0.10 2.55
CA GLN A 62 5.26 0.55 3.44
C GLN A 62 6.36 1.30 2.69
N SER A 63 6.75 0.80 1.51
CA SER A 63 7.74 1.46 0.65
C SER A 63 7.23 2.82 0.14
N GLU A 64 5.97 2.88 -0.29
CA GLU A 64 5.33 4.12 -0.76
C GLU A 64 5.23 5.15 0.37
N ASN A 65 4.80 4.74 1.56
CA ASN A 65 4.72 5.62 2.73
C ASN A 65 6.11 6.16 3.12
N SER A 66 7.15 5.33 3.06
CA SER A 66 8.53 5.77 3.31
C SER A 66 8.99 6.82 2.29
N SER A 67 8.65 6.63 1.00
CA SER A 67 8.95 7.60 -0.06
C SER A 67 8.25 8.94 0.19
N LEU A 68 6.96 8.91 0.52
CA LEU A 68 6.17 10.11 0.81
C LEU A 68 6.68 10.85 2.05
N GLN A 69 7.15 10.13 3.07
CA GLN A 69 7.78 10.74 4.25
C GLN A 69 9.08 11.47 3.91
N CYS A 70 9.92 10.89 3.05
CA CYS A 70 11.12 11.54 2.55
C CYS A 70 10.78 12.81 1.74
N GLU A 71 9.81 12.72 0.83
CA GLU A 71 9.36 13.87 0.03
C GLU A 71 8.82 15.00 0.91
N ASN A 72 7.99 14.68 1.90
CA ASN A 72 7.47 15.66 2.84
C ASN A 72 8.60 16.34 3.66
N SER A 73 9.59 15.57 4.09
CA SER A 73 10.75 16.12 4.81
C SER A 73 11.57 17.08 3.92
N ASN A 74 11.75 16.74 2.64
CA ASN A 74 12.43 17.61 1.68
C ASN A 74 11.64 18.90 1.45
N LEU A 75 10.33 18.81 1.24
CA LEU A 75 9.46 19.98 1.07
C LEU A 75 9.45 20.88 2.31
N GLN A 76 9.52 20.30 3.51
CA GLN A 76 9.65 21.08 4.75
C GLN A 76 10.97 21.84 4.82
N SER A 77 12.07 21.23 4.39
CA SER A 77 13.37 21.91 4.29
C SER A 77 13.33 23.05 3.28
N GLU A 78 12.81 22.80 2.09
CA GLU A 78 12.67 23.83 1.04
C GLU A 78 11.78 24.98 1.51
N ASN A 79 10.68 24.69 2.21
CA ASN A 79 9.81 25.73 2.77
C ASN A 79 10.52 26.55 3.85
N TYR A 80 11.36 25.92 4.65
CA TYR A 80 12.17 26.61 5.65
C TYR A 80 13.17 27.57 5.00
N ASP A 81 13.89 27.12 3.99
CA ASP A 81 14.87 27.93 3.26
C ASP A 81 14.22 29.13 2.57
N LEU A 82 13.09 28.90 1.88
CA LEU A 82 12.32 29.96 1.24
C LEU A 82 11.81 31.01 2.25
N ARG A 83 11.40 30.59 3.45
CA ARG A 83 10.99 31.55 4.51
C ARG A 83 12.14 32.44 4.94
N HIS A 84 13.35 31.90 5.04
CA HIS A 84 14.55 32.67 5.35
C HIS A 84 14.91 33.64 4.24
N GLU A 85 14.85 33.21 2.99
CA GLU A 85 15.09 34.09 1.83
C GLU A 85 14.12 35.27 1.80
N VAL A 86 12.82 35.01 2.05
CA VAL A 86 11.79 36.06 2.13
C VAL A 86 12.09 37.03 3.28
N GLN A 87 12.46 36.52 4.46
CA GLN A 87 12.80 37.38 5.60
C GLN A 87 14.04 38.25 5.32
N HIS A 88 15.05 37.67 4.69
CA HIS A 88 16.26 38.40 4.30
C HIS A 88 15.95 39.49 3.27
N ALA A 89 15.17 39.17 2.24
CA ALA A 89 14.76 40.14 1.23
C ALA A 89 13.95 41.29 1.85
N GLN A 90 13.07 41.00 2.81
CA GLN A 90 12.33 42.03 3.54
C GLN A 90 13.28 42.95 4.33
N THR A 91 14.27 42.39 5.01
CA THR A 91 15.25 43.16 5.79
C THR A 91 16.06 44.10 4.88
N GLU A 92 16.49 43.62 3.72
CA GLU A 92 17.22 44.43 2.75
C GLU A 92 16.35 45.53 2.11
N LEU A 93 15.06 45.25 1.89
CA LEU A 93 14.10 46.25 1.43
C LEU A 93 13.95 47.37 2.46
N ASP A 94 13.72 47.01 3.73
CA ASP A 94 13.56 47.97 4.83
C ASP A 94 14.83 48.84 4.99
N ARG A 95 16.02 48.22 4.91
CA ARG A 95 17.31 48.94 4.94
C ARG A 95 17.42 49.93 3.79
N THR A 96 17.13 49.50 2.57
CA THR A 96 17.23 50.35 1.38
C THR A 96 16.23 51.50 1.44
N GLN A 97 15.02 51.25 1.95
CA GLN A 97 14.03 52.30 2.16
C GLN A 97 14.53 53.34 3.17
N GLY A 98 15.07 52.90 4.32
CA GLY A 98 15.67 53.81 5.30
C GLY A 98 16.83 54.63 4.73
N GLU A 99 17.69 54.02 3.90
CA GLU A 99 18.77 54.74 3.20
C GLU A 99 18.24 55.80 2.24
N CYS A 100 17.18 55.50 1.49
CA CYS A 100 16.51 56.46 0.62
C CYS A 100 15.90 57.63 1.40
N GLU A 101 15.24 57.37 2.53
CA GLU A 101 14.66 58.41 3.40
C GLU A 101 15.74 59.35 3.97
N ILE A 102 16.92 58.82 4.28
CA ILE A 102 18.07 59.62 4.73
C ILE A 102 18.65 60.47 3.59
N MET A 103 18.78 59.91 2.39
CA MET A 103 19.32 60.63 1.22
C MET A 103 18.36 61.69 0.67
N PHE A 104 17.06 61.47 0.79
CA PHE A 104 16.01 62.34 0.24
C PHE A 104 14.94 62.69 1.28
N PRO A 105 15.28 63.43 2.35
CA PRO A 105 14.32 63.73 3.41
C PRO A 105 13.22 64.66 2.91
N GLY A 106 11.97 64.16 2.90
CA GLY A 106 10.76 64.96 2.62
C GLY A 106 10.24 64.98 1.18
N LEU A 107 10.68 64.06 0.32
CA LEU A 107 9.93 63.66 -0.89
C LEU A 107 8.84 62.65 -0.53
#